data_AF-A0A950W2J8-F1
#
_entry.id   AF-A0A950W2J8-F1
#
_cell.length_a   1.000
_cell.length_b   1.000
_cell.length_c   1.000
_cell.angle_alpha   90.00
_cell.angle_beta   90.00
_cell.angle_gamma   90.00
#
_symmetry.space_group_name_H-M   'P 1'
#
loop_
_entity.id
_entity.type
_entity.pdbx_description
1 polymer ?
#
loop_
_entity_poly.entity_id
_entity_poly.type
_entity_poly.pdbx_seq_one_letter_code
_entity_poly.pdbx_strand_id
1 'polypeptide(L)'
;TPSCLMHYDLEVSGFPSSHAGHLVLLGLHQQDYPGTKRIEDWPTWDLPILQWAKSQGATVGFAHSGWGLQVSGHDLPGFQMPAFDGIGANEYIADVTQPGAVDFISAGDTPYVWELGIWYHTLNVGFRTRISGETDFPCIYDGRVGQGRGYAKIDGALTYAKWLAALRNGRSYVSDGRSHLMDFTVNNVALGTENSEVRLDAPSTITARVQVAANLDTIPNEALRRRNYDEKPYWDLERARVGNTRQVPVELVVNGKAVARQEVLADDMKHDLVFQTPIDKSSWVAIRILPSSHTNPIFVLVGDKPVRASRRSAEWCLAAVHQCWTQKARNISAAQIGDARKAYDQAAKVYRRLIAESDPEE
;
A
#
# COMPACT_ATOMS: atom_id res chain seq x y z
N THR A 1 14.48 19.38 -20.79
CA THR A 1 14.04 18.91 -19.46
C THR A 1 15.04 17.88 -18.97
N PRO A 2 15.40 17.87 -17.67
CA PRO A 2 16.40 16.95 -17.17
C PRO A 2 15.90 15.51 -17.25
N SER A 3 16.79 14.56 -17.52
CA SER A 3 16.48 13.12 -17.53
C SER A 3 16.33 12.53 -16.13
N CYS A 4 16.88 13.21 -15.10
CA CYS A 4 16.83 12.83 -13.69
C CYS A 4 16.45 14.03 -12.83
N LEU A 5 15.72 13.79 -11.73
CA LEU A 5 15.35 14.81 -10.74
C LEU A 5 15.58 14.24 -9.34
N MET A 6 16.20 15.04 -8.48
CA MET A 6 16.34 14.75 -7.05
C MET A 6 15.51 15.78 -6.28
N HIS A 7 14.71 15.31 -5.34
CA HIS A 7 13.83 16.13 -4.51
C HIS A 7 13.92 15.66 -3.06
N TYR A 8 13.77 16.58 -2.12
CA TYR A 8 13.77 16.29 -0.70
C TYR A 8 12.46 16.79 -0.11
N ASP A 9 11.82 15.94 0.68
CA ASP A 9 10.58 16.21 1.37
C ASP A 9 10.70 15.74 2.82
N LEU A 10 9.62 15.85 3.59
CA LEU A 10 9.64 15.62 5.02
C LEU A 10 9.19 14.20 5.37
N GLU A 11 10.03 13.51 6.14
CA GLU A 11 9.61 12.38 6.96
C GLU A 11 9.38 12.86 8.40
N VAL A 12 8.23 12.55 8.98
CA VAL A 12 7.94 12.78 10.40
C VAL A 12 8.34 11.52 11.17
N SER A 13 9.60 11.49 11.59
CA SER A 13 10.22 10.42 12.37
C SER A 13 10.98 11.01 13.56
N GLY A 14 10.88 10.38 14.73
CA GLY A 14 11.46 10.90 15.98
C GLY A 14 10.72 12.09 16.62
N PHE A 15 9.59 12.51 16.03
CA PHE A 15 8.66 13.49 16.62
C PHE A 15 7.80 12.85 17.71
N PRO A 16 7.04 13.64 18.50
CA PRO A 16 6.18 13.07 19.54
C PRO A 16 5.16 12.04 19.04
N SER A 17 4.66 12.15 17.79
CA SER A 17 3.78 11.15 17.17
C SER A 17 4.49 9.87 16.70
N SER A 18 5.82 9.80 16.74
CA SER A 18 6.64 8.69 16.21
C SER A 18 6.19 7.30 16.70
N HIS A 19 5.67 7.22 17.92
CA HIS A 19 5.16 5.96 18.46
C HIS A 19 3.88 5.46 17.77
N ALA A 20 3.17 6.31 17.03
CA ALA A 20 1.87 6.09 16.42
C ALA A 20 2.01 5.66 14.96
N GLY A 21 3.03 6.19 14.30
CA GLY A 21 3.46 5.86 12.95
C GLY A 21 4.46 6.90 12.47
N HIS A 22 5.26 6.56 11.46
CA HIS A 22 6.11 7.52 10.75
C HIS A 22 5.43 7.91 9.46
N LEU A 23 5.49 9.20 9.13
CA LEU A 23 4.75 9.77 8.01
C LEU A 23 5.69 10.27 6.93
N VAL A 24 5.32 10.03 5.67
CA VAL A 24 5.95 10.63 4.49
C VAL A 24 5.05 11.75 3.99
N LEU A 25 5.54 12.99 3.98
CA LEU A 25 4.80 14.18 3.59
C LEU A 25 5.45 14.83 2.36
N LEU A 26 4.81 14.67 1.19
CA LEU A 26 5.39 15.04 -0.09
C LEU A 26 4.73 16.29 -0.69
N GLY A 27 5.56 17.28 -1.04
CA GLY A 27 5.12 18.53 -1.67
C GLY A 27 4.57 19.56 -0.68
N LEU A 28 5.12 19.62 0.54
CA LEU A 28 4.79 20.68 1.48
C LEU A 28 5.31 22.04 1.01
N HIS A 29 4.56 23.10 1.30
CA HIS A 29 5.01 24.49 1.10
C HIS A 29 5.59 25.08 2.39
N GLN A 30 5.08 24.64 3.53
CA GLN A 30 5.59 24.91 4.87
C GLN A 30 5.85 23.57 5.58
N GLN A 31 7.08 23.38 6.07
CA GLN A 31 7.52 22.15 6.73
C GLN A 31 7.46 22.24 8.27
N ASP A 32 7.33 23.45 8.83
CA ASP A 32 7.12 23.62 10.27
C ASP A 32 5.64 23.53 10.64
N TYR A 33 5.30 22.64 11.56
CA TYR A 33 3.94 22.53 12.07
C TYR A 33 3.53 23.85 12.77
N PRO A 34 2.30 24.38 12.52
CA PRO A 34 1.94 25.72 12.97
C PRO A 34 1.98 25.88 14.48
N GLY A 35 2.54 27.02 14.94
CA GLY A 35 2.57 27.38 16.36
C GLY A 35 3.61 26.64 17.21
N THR A 36 4.45 25.81 16.59
CA THR A 36 5.54 25.09 17.26
C THR A 36 6.80 25.95 17.38
N LYS A 37 7.57 25.77 18.46
CA LYS A 37 8.90 26.37 18.65
C LYS A 37 9.99 25.31 18.84
N ARG A 38 9.59 24.10 19.24
CA ARG A 38 10.44 22.94 19.47
C ARG A 38 9.75 21.69 18.93
N ILE A 39 10.50 20.61 18.76
CA ILE A 39 9.97 19.32 18.27
C ILE A 39 8.88 18.79 19.22
N GLU A 40 9.02 19.02 20.52
CA GLU A 40 8.06 18.57 21.54
C GLU A 40 6.70 19.27 21.46
N ASP A 41 6.59 20.39 20.73
CA ASP A 41 5.33 21.10 20.52
C ASP A 41 4.49 20.47 19.38
N TRP A 42 5.06 19.55 18.60
CA TRP A 42 4.35 18.85 17.52
C TRP A 42 3.27 17.89 18.06
N PRO A 43 2.26 17.53 17.25
CA PRO A 43 1.25 16.56 17.66
C PRO A 43 1.85 15.23 18.14
N THR A 44 1.18 14.62 19.12
CA THR A 44 1.56 13.32 19.72
C THR A 44 0.86 12.12 19.07
N TRP A 45 0.27 12.31 17.89
CA TRP A 45 -0.43 11.30 17.09
C TRP A 45 -0.56 11.82 15.64
N ASP A 46 -0.89 10.95 14.69
CA ASP A 46 -0.59 11.19 13.27
C ASP A 46 -1.65 12.01 12.54
N LEU A 47 -2.93 11.82 12.86
CA LEU A 47 -4.03 12.44 12.12
C LEU A 47 -3.93 13.98 11.98
N PRO A 48 -3.60 14.77 13.02
CA PRO A 48 -3.46 16.22 12.88
C PRO A 48 -2.35 16.62 11.92
N ILE A 49 -1.27 15.85 11.86
CA ILE A 49 -0.12 16.09 10.98
C ILE A 49 -0.52 15.80 9.54
N LEU A 50 -1.19 14.66 9.31
CA LEU A 50 -1.77 14.32 8.01
C LEU A 50 -2.72 15.40 7.51
N GLN A 51 -3.69 15.83 8.34
CA GLN A 51 -4.65 16.87 7.97
C GLN A 51 -3.99 18.22 7.66
N TRP A 52 -3.00 18.61 8.47
CA TRP A 52 -2.20 19.80 8.21
C TRP A 52 -1.48 19.72 6.86
N ALA A 53 -0.80 18.61 6.57
CA ALA A 53 -0.12 18.42 5.29
C ALA A 53 -1.11 18.41 4.12
N LYS A 54 -2.26 17.73 4.24
CA LYS A 54 -3.34 17.75 3.24
C LYS A 54 -3.87 19.16 2.98
N SER A 55 -3.95 20.02 4.00
CA SER A 55 -4.40 21.41 3.85
C SER A 55 -3.49 22.25 2.93
N GLN A 56 -2.25 21.80 2.74
CA GLN A 56 -1.28 22.42 1.82
C GLN A 56 -1.28 21.77 0.42
N GLY A 57 -2.12 20.76 0.16
CA GLY A 57 -2.14 20.03 -1.10
C GLY A 57 -1.09 18.91 -1.21
N ALA A 58 -0.43 18.56 -0.10
CA ALA A 58 0.56 17.50 -0.06
C ALA A 58 -0.04 16.11 -0.39
N THR A 59 0.82 15.22 -0.87
CA THR A 59 0.54 13.78 -0.95
C THR A 59 1.18 13.11 0.26
N VAL A 60 0.40 12.39 1.07
CA VAL A 60 0.82 11.93 2.39
C VAL A 60 0.58 10.43 2.59
N GLY A 61 1.42 9.80 3.39
CA GLY A 61 1.31 8.37 3.69
C GLY A 61 2.15 7.94 4.87
N PHE A 62 2.15 6.64 5.14
CA PHE A 62 2.95 6.01 6.19
C PHE A 62 4.24 5.42 5.62
N ALA A 63 5.34 5.58 6.34
CA ALA A 63 6.63 4.94 6.08
C ALA A 63 6.71 3.54 6.72
N HIS A 64 7.66 2.75 6.21
CA HIS A 64 8.10 1.42 6.64
C HIS A 64 7.00 0.58 7.25
N SER A 65 5.93 0.45 6.46
CA SER A 65 4.57 0.17 6.95
C SER A 65 4.47 -1.05 7.84
N GLY A 66 5.31 -2.07 7.63
CA GLY A 66 5.28 -3.32 8.39
C GLY A 66 5.71 -3.21 9.86
N TRP A 67 6.38 -2.14 10.31
CA TRP A 67 6.87 -2.07 11.69
C TRP A 67 5.76 -1.93 12.72
N GLY A 68 5.55 -2.97 13.53
CA GLY A 68 4.44 -3.07 14.48
C GLY A 68 3.24 -3.84 13.93
N LEU A 69 3.29 -4.21 12.65
CA LEU A 69 2.27 -4.99 11.95
C LEU A 69 2.68 -6.46 11.74
N GLN A 70 3.64 -6.95 12.53
CA GLN A 70 4.18 -8.30 12.37
C GLN A 70 3.12 -9.36 12.67
N VAL A 71 3.09 -10.36 11.79
CA VAL A 71 2.30 -11.59 11.93
C VAL A 71 3.18 -12.78 11.56
N SER A 72 2.86 -13.96 12.10
CA SER A 72 3.62 -15.19 11.86
C SER A 72 3.17 -15.94 10.60
N GLY A 73 1.95 -15.68 10.12
CA GLY A 73 1.40 -16.29 8.92
C GLY A 73 1.90 -15.64 7.62
N HIS A 74 1.70 -16.34 6.51
CA HIS A 74 1.98 -15.83 5.15
C HIS A 74 0.71 -15.58 4.33
N ASP A 75 -0.46 -15.82 4.92
CA ASP A 75 -1.74 -15.55 4.27
C ASP A 75 -1.89 -14.06 4.02
N LEU A 76 -2.38 -13.71 2.83
CA LEU A 76 -2.58 -12.32 2.43
C LEU A 76 -3.95 -12.16 1.73
N PRO A 77 -4.93 -11.47 2.35
CA PRO A 77 -4.91 -10.97 3.72
C PRO A 77 -5.09 -12.12 4.73
N GLY A 78 -4.19 -12.20 5.70
CA GLY A 78 -4.32 -13.08 6.87
C GLY A 78 -5.11 -12.37 7.98
N PHE A 79 -5.80 -13.13 8.83
CA PHE A 79 -6.67 -12.57 9.88
C PHE A 79 -6.04 -12.56 11.28
N GLN A 80 -4.75 -12.87 11.38
CA GLN A 80 -4.00 -12.67 12.62
C GLN A 80 -3.99 -11.17 12.93
N MET A 81 -4.33 -10.80 14.16
CA MET A 81 -4.26 -9.42 14.60
C MET A 81 -2.80 -9.10 14.96
N PRO A 82 -2.14 -8.16 14.27
CA PRO A 82 -0.81 -7.74 14.67
C PRO A 82 -0.86 -6.94 15.98
N ALA A 83 0.31 -6.73 16.58
CA ALA A 83 0.39 -6.08 17.88
C ALA A 83 0.07 -4.57 17.82
N PHE A 84 0.36 -3.88 16.72
CA PHE A 84 0.34 -2.42 16.59
C PHE A 84 1.34 -1.71 17.52
N ASP A 85 2.47 -2.33 17.84
CA ASP A 85 3.44 -1.89 18.85
C ASP A 85 4.71 -1.22 18.28
N GLY A 86 4.81 -1.08 16.96
CA GLY A 86 5.92 -0.43 16.24
C GLY A 86 5.63 0.98 15.73
N ILE A 87 6.36 1.39 14.69
CA ILE A 87 6.43 2.76 14.16
C ILE A 87 5.98 2.88 12.70
N GLY A 88 5.51 1.79 12.08
CA GLY A 88 5.06 1.77 10.69
C GLY A 88 3.63 2.29 10.54
N ALA A 89 2.82 1.63 9.71
CA ALA A 89 1.47 2.06 9.39
C ALA A 89 0.44 1.71 10.48
N ASN A 90 0.71 2.02 11.74
CA ASN A 90 -0.13 1.57 12.86
C ASN A 90 -1.40 2.42 13.00
N GLU A 91 -1.32 3.76 13.04
CA GLU A 91 -2.51 4.63 13.08
C GLU A 91 -3.26 4.69 11.75
N TYR A 92 -2.69 4.17 10.65
CA TYR A 92 -3.34 4.07 9.34
C TYR A 92 -4.78 3.52 9.42
N ILE A 93 -5.02 2.51 10.27
CA ILE A 93 -6.36 1.91 10.42
C ILE A 93 -7.40 2.90 10.97
N ALA A 94 -7.00 3.85 11.79
CA ALA A 94 -7.90 4.91 12.26
C ALA A 94 -7.98 6.03 11.22
N ASP A 95 -6.84 6.45 10.69
CA ASP A 95 -6.71 7.66 9.87
C ASP A 95 -7.33 7.51 8.48
N VAL A 96 -7.27 6.31 7.88
CA VAL A 96 -7.90 6.04 6.58
C VAL A 96 -9.42 6.24 6.60
N THR A 97 -10.04 6.19 7.78
CA THR A 97 -11.48 6.44 7.94
C THR A 97 -11.85 7.93 7.82
N GLN A 98 -10.86 8.83 7.92
CA GLN A 98 -11.02 10.25 7.69
C GLN A 98 -10.87 10.53 6.18
N PRO A 99 -11.93 11.05 5.51
CA PRO A 99 -11.90 11.25 4.07
C PRO A 99 -10.70 12.08 3.61
N GLY A 100 -9.87 11.48 2.75
CA GLY A 100 -8.70 12.15 2.15
C GLY A 100 -7.53 12.39 3.09
N ALA A 101 -7.51 11.82 4.31
CA ALA A 101 -6.41 12.00 5.25
C ALA A 101 -5.15 11.21 4.87
N VAL A 102 -5.29 10.07 4.19
CA VAL A 102 -4.18 9.21 3.77
C VAL A 102 -4.25 8.96 2.27
N ASP A 103 -3.17 9.22 1.54
CA ASP A 103 -3.08 8.91 0.11
C ASP A 103 -2.45 7.53 -0.14
N PHE A 104 -1.44 7.14 0.64
CA PHE A 104 -0.73 5.87 0.47
C PHE A 104 -0.16 5.27 1.76
N ILE A 105 0.23 3.99 1.70
CA ILE A 105 1.22 3.41 2.60
C ILE A 105 2.45 3.01 1.79
N SER A 106 3.63 3.01 2.39
CA SER A 106 4.83 2.57 1.69
C SER A 106 5.00 1.04 1.74
N ALA A 107 5.70 0.50 0.75
CA ALA A 107 6.00 -0.91 0.62
C ALA A 107 7.39 -1.13 0.01
N GLY A 108 7.96 -2.31 0.23
CA GLY A 108 9.22 -2.71 -0.39
C GLY A 108 10.40 -2.78 0.57
N ASP A 109 10.25 -2.32 1.81
CA ASP A 109 11.34 -2.23 2.78
C ASP A 109 11.09 -2.97 4.11
N THR A 110 9.93 -3.58 4.27
CA THR A 110 9.59 -4.56 5.31
C THR A 110 8.94 -5.81 4.67
N PRO A 111 8.74 -6.92 5.40
CA PRO A 111 8.07 -8.10 4.86
C PRO A 111 6.68 -7.80 4.27
N TYR A 112 6.47 -8.25 3.03
CA TYR A 112 5.26 -7.94 2.25
C TYR A 112 3.94 -8.22 2.98
N VAL A 113 3.88 -9.25 3.84
CA VAL A 113 2.65 -9.62 4.56
C VAL A 113 2.32 -8.62 5.67
N TRP A 114 3.34 -8.02 6.28
CA TRP A 114 3.19 -6.98 7.30
C TRP A 114 2.75 -5.65 6.68
N GLU A 115 3.18 -5.37 5.45
CA GLU A 115 2.81 -4.16 4.69
C GLU A 115 1.43 -4.31 4.02
N LEU A 116 1.24 -5.35 3.21
CA LEU A 116 0.07 -5.49 2.36
C LEU A 116 -1.17 -5.96 3.12
N GLY A 117 -1.02 -6.60 4.28
CA GLY A 117 -2.14 -7.18 5.04
C GLY A 117 -3.18 -6.13 5.44
N ILE A 118 -2.74 -5.07 6.12
CA ILE A 118 -3.61 -3.96 6.54
C ILE A 118 -4.21 -3.23 5.32
N TRP A 119 -3.41 -3.04 4.27
CA TRP A 119 -3.87 -2.39 3.04
C TRP A 119 -4.96 -3.20 2.36
N TYR A 120 -4.78 -4.51 2.18
CA TYR A 120 -5.75 -5.41 1.57
C TYR A 120 -7.06 -5.44 2.36
N HIS A 121 -7.01 -5.48 3.71
CA HIS A 121 -8.23 -5.39 4.52
C HIS A 121 -8.97 -4.07 4.29
N THR A 122 -8.26 -2.94 4.24
CA THR A 122 -8.89 -1.64 4.00
C THR A 122 -9.46 -1.51 2.57
N LEU A 123 -8.77 -2.03 1.55
CA LEU A 123 -9.29 -2.10 0.18
C LEU A 123 -10.55 -2.98 0.09
N ASN A 124 -10.57 -4.12 0.79
CA ASN A 124 -11.71 -5.04 0.82
C ASN A 124 -12.97 -4.39 1.38
N VAL A 125 -12.86 -3.37 2.22
CA VAL A 125 -14.01 -2.64 2.77
C VAL A 125 -14.27 -1.31 2.08
N GLY A 126 -13.55 -1.03 0.99
CA GLY A 126 -13.82 0.06 0.07
C GLY A 126 -13.01 1.34 0.28
N PHE A 127 -11.98 1.33 1.13
CA PHE A 127 -10.97 2.38 1.10
C PHE A 127 -10.12 2.26 -0.17
N ARG A 128 -9.49 3.37 -0.59
CA ARG A 128 -8.85 3.47 -1.92
C ARG A 128 -7.46 4.08 -1.91
N THR A 129 -6.76 3.94 -0.79
CA THR A 129 -5.36 4.35 -0.66
C THR A 129 -4.46 3.56 -1.59
N ARG A 130 -3.29 4.13 -1.86
CA ARG A 130 -2.28 3.58 -2.76
C ARG A 130 -1.14 2.91 -2.00
N ILE A 131 -0.30 2.19 -2.73
CA ILE A 131 1.03 1.82 -2.27
C ILE A 131 2.09 2.62 -3.03
N SER A 132 3.13 3.03 -2.31
CA SER A 132 4.34 3.65 -2.85
C SER A 132 5.55 2.78 -2.53
N GLY A 133 6.55 2.76 -3.40
CA GLY A 133 7.76 1.97 -3.15
C GLY A 133 8.79 2.81 -2.41
N GLU A 134 9.38 2.27 -1.35
CA GLU A 134 10.42 2.94 -0.57
C GLU A 134 11.60 2.03 -0.23
N THR A 135 12.70 2.62 0.22
CA THR A 135 13.89 1.88 0.67
C THR A 135 14.25 2.19 2.12
N ASP A 136 13.82 3.35 2.64
CA ASP A 136 14.28 3.92 3.89
C ASP A 136 15.82 3.81 4.08
N PHE A 137 16.55 4.40 3.13
CA PHE A 137 18.01 4.45 3.13
C PHE A 137 18.50 5.66 3.93
N PRO A 138 19.47 5.50 4.86
CA PRO A 138 20.18 4.28 5.21
C PRO A 138 19.61 3.51 6.43
N CYS A 139 18.46 3.93 6.98
CA CYS A 139 17.96 3.49 8.28
C CYS A 139 17.58 2.00 8.34
N ILE A 140 16.79 1.53 7.37
CA ILE A 140 16.44 0.10 7.25
C ILE A 140 17.42 -0.59 6.31
N TYR A 141 17.81 0.04 5.21
CA TYR A 141 18.71 -0.55 4.24
C TYR A 141 19.93 0.33 4.01
N ASP A 142 21.12 -0.22 4.20
CA ASP A 142 22.41 0.45 4.02
C ASP A 142 23.16 0.01 2.74
N GLY A 143 22.74 -1.07 2.10
CA GLY A 143 23.43 -1.62 0.93
C GLY A 143 23.38 -0.76 -0.33
N ARG A 144 22.23 -0.14 -0.63
CA ARG A 144 22.03 0.78 -1.77
C ARG A 144 20.68 1.52 -1.70
N VAL A 145 20.62 2.69 -2.32
CA VAL A 145 19.35 3.39 -2.62
C VAL A 145 18.53 2.60 -3.65
N GLY A 146 17.21 2.59 -3.46
CA GLY A 146 16.25 2.01 -4.39
C GLY A 146 16.17 0.49 -4.31
N GLN A 147 16.14 -0.11 -3.12
CA GLN A 147 15.78 -1.53 -2.97
C GLN A 147 14.29 -1.70 -3.24
N GLY A 148 13.40 -1.06 -2.48
CA GLY A 148 12.02 -0.83 -2.94
C GLY A 148 11.89 0.48 -3.72
N ARG A 149 11.11 0.45 -4.81
CA ARG A 149 10.96 1.56 -5.76
C ARG A 149 9.52 1.72 -6.21
N GLY A 150 9.07 2.96 -6.36
CA GLY A 150 7.84 3.30 -7.08
C GLY A 150 8.11 3.65 -8.55
N TYR A 151 7.42 2.98 -9.47
CA TYR A 151 7.46 3.29 -10.90
C TYR A 151 6.16 3.97 -11.30
N ALA A 152 6.22 5.23 -11.72
CA ALA A 152 5.07 6.04 -12.07
C ALA A 152 5.03 6.34 -13.58
N LYS A 153 3.87 6.17 -14.21
CA LYS A 153 3.68 6.53 -15.63
C LYS A 153 3.29 8.01 -15.73
N ILE A 154 4.14 8.79 -16.38
CA ILE A 154 4.01 10.24 -16.57
C ILE A 154 3.91 10.55 -18.06
N ASP A 155 2.96 11.40 -18.44
CA ASP A 155 2.85 11.86 -19.83
C ASP A 155 3.74 13.09 -20.08
N GLY A 156 4.49 13.05 -21.18
CA GLY A 156 5.41 14.11 -21.57
C GLY A 156 6.63 14.22 -20.63
N ALA A 157 7.11 15.44 -20.43
CA ALA A 157 8.33 15.65 -19.64
C ALA A 157 8.14 15.35 -18.14
N LEU A 158 9.17 14.75 -17.54
CA LEU A 158 9.30 14.53 -16.11
C LEU A 158 9.29 15.87 -15.35
N THR A 159 8.40 15.98 -14.38
CA THR A 159 8.40 17.04 -13.35
C THR A 159 7.96 16.41 -12.02
N TYR A 160 8.39 16.99 -10.91
CA TYR A 160 8.02 16.49 -9.59
C TYR A 160 6.50 16.50 -9.37
N ALA A 161 5.83 17.59 -9.76
CA ALA A 161 4.37 17.71 -9.66
C ALA A 161 3.62 16.61 -10.45
N LYS A 162 4.08 16.26 -11.65
CA LYS A 162 3.49 15.15 -12.41
C LYS A 162 3.74 13.79 -11.77
N TRP A 163 4.91 13.58 -11.17
CA TRP A 163 5.20 12.37 -10.42
C TRP A 163 4.29 12.24 -9.18
N LEU A 164 4.10 13.33 -8.42
CA LEU A 164 3.15 13.38 -7.30
C LEU A 164 1.71 13.10 -7.73
N ALA A 165 1.28 13.67 -8.86
CA ALA A 165 -0.05 13.40 -9.40
C ALA A 165 -0.21 11.91 -9.79
N ALA A 166 0.81 11.30 -10.39
CA ALA A 166 0.80 9.88 -10.71
C ALA A 166 0.74 9.01 -9.45
N LEU A 167 1.48 9.35 -8.39
CA LEU A 167 1.42 8.66 -7.10
C LEU A 167 0.02 8.75 -6.49
N ARG A 168 -0.54 9.96 -6.39
CA ARG A 168 -1.88 10.22 -5.84
C ARG A 168 -2.98 9.47 -6.59
N ASN A 169 -2.90 9.44 -7.92
CA ASN A 169 -3.86 8.73 -8.75
C ASN A 169 -3.64 7.21 -8.75
N GLY A 170 -2.54 6.71 -8.16
CA GLY A 170 -2.15 5.31 -8.22
C GLY A 170 -1.74 4.86 -9.62
N ARG A 171 -1.28 5.79 -10.48
CA ARG A 171 -0.73 5.50 -11.82
C ARG A 171 0.70 4.97 -11.71
N SER A 172 0.88 3.98 -10.84
CA SER A 172 2.17 3.47 -10.42
C SER A 172 2.10 2.04 -9.88
N TYR A 173 3.27 1.40 -9.81
CA TYR A 173 3.47 0.11 -9.15
C TYR A 173 4.74 0.13 -8.30
N VAL A 174 4.80 -0.76 -7.31
CA VAL A 174 5.99 -0.98 -6.47
C VAL A 174 6.80 -2.14 -7.02
N SER A 175 8.13 -2.05 -6.95
CA SER A 175 9.04 -3.11 -7.38
C SER A 175 10.40 -3.04 -6.70
N ASP A 176 11.04 -4.18 -6.54
CA ASP A 176 12.46 -4.34 -6.13
C ASP A 176 13.48 -3.87 -7.19
N GLY A 177 12.99 -3.53 -8.38
CA GLY A 177 13.75 -3.16 -9.57
C GLY A 177 14.24 -4.31 -10.43
N ARG A 178 13.86 -5.55 -10.14
CA ARG A 178 14.12 -6.74 -10.97
C ARG A 178 12.89 -7.22 -11.73
N SER A 179 11.69 -6.77 -11.35
CA SER A 179 10.46 -7.02 -12.11
C SER A 179 9.63 -5.75 -12.33
N HIS A 180 8.86 -5.70 -13.42
CA HIS A 180 8.10 -4.54 -13.84
C HIS A 180 6.71 -4.95 -14.32
N LEU A 181 5.69 -4.20 -13.87
CA LEU A 181 4.27 -4.45 -14.18
C LEU A 181 3.70 -3.21 -14.89
N MET A 182 4.02 -3.09 -16.18
CA MET A 182 3.74 -1.90 -16.99
C MET A 182 2.37 -1.99 -17.68
N ASP A 183 1.81 -0.83 -17.98
CA ASP A 183 0.61 -0.70 -18.82
C ASP A 183 -0.58 -1.56 -18.37
N PHE A 184 -0.73 -1.73 -17.05
CA PHE A 184 -1.85 -2.47 -16.47
C PHE A 184 -3.19 -1.79 -16.81
N THR A 185 -4.09 -2.57 -17.41
CA THR A 185 -5.44 -2.16 -17.76
C THR A 185 -6.45 -3.22 -17.34
N VAL A 186 -7.67 -2.80 -17.03
CA VAL A 186 -8.84 -3.67 -16.91
C VAL A 186 -9.91 -3.15 -17.86
N ASN A 187 -10.40 -4.02 -18.75
CA ASN A 187 -11.21 -3.67 -19.90
C ASN A 187 -10.50 -2.58 -20.73
N ASN A 188 -11.06 -1.36 -20.74
CA ASN A 188 -10.53 -0.23 -21.50
C ASN A 188 -9.93 0.85 -20.58
N VAL A 189 -9.88 0.61 -19.26
CA VAL A 189 -9.41 1.59 -18.28
C VAL A 189 -7.97 1.27 -17.90
N ALA A 190 -7.09 2.25 -18.07
CA ALA A 190 -5.70 2.14 -17.66
C ALA A 190 -5.54 2.51 -16.18
N LEU A 191 -4.60 1.86 -15.49
CA LEU A 191 -4.28 2.15 -14.10
C LEU A 191 -4.00 3.64 -13.88
N GLY A 192 -4.67 4.22 -12.89
CA GLY A 192 -4.51 5.62 -12.48
C GLY A 192 -5.09 6.65 -13.47
N THR A 193 -5.92 6.19 -14.42
CA THR A 193 -6.78 7.03 -15.26
C THR A 193 -8.23 6.79 -14.86
N GLU A 194 -9.13 7.76 -15.10
CA GLU A 194 -10.57 7.60 -14.80
C GLU A 194 -10.84 7.12 -13.36
N ASN A 195 -10.11 7.68 -12.38
CA ASN A 195 -10.13 7.27 -10.96
C ASN A 195 -9.75 5.80 -10.68
N SER A 196 -9.16 5.13 -11.66
CA SER A 196 -8.97 3.68 -11.71
C SER A 196 -10.29 2.93 -11.55
N GLU A 197 -11.37 3.38 -12.20
CA GLU A 197 -12.69 2.75 -12.10
C GLU A 197 -13.14 2.12 -13.43
N VAL A 198 -13.57 0.86 -13.35
CA VAL A 198 -14.36 0.19 -14.39
C VAL A 198 -15.77 0.02 -13.87
N ARG A 199 -16.78 0.47 -14.61
CA ARG A 199 -18.19 0.32 -14.24
C ARG A 199 -18.84 -0.79 -15.05
N LEU A 200 -19.56 -1.67 -14.35
CA LEU A 200 -20.35 -2.76 -14.91
C LEU A 200 -21.80 -2.62 -14.42
N ASP A 201 -22.76 -2.71 -15.33
CA ASP A 201 -24.19 -2.64 -14.95
C ASP A 201 -24.63 -3.87 -14.15
N ALA A 202 -24.00 -5.02 -14.42
CA ALA A 202 -24.27 -6.32 -13.80
C ALA A 202 -22.97 -7.14 -13.71
N PRO A 203 -22.96 -8.24 -12.91
CA PRO A 203 -21.86 -9.19 -12.89
C PRO A 203 -21.39 -9.59 -14.29
N SER A 204 -20.07 -9.53 -14.54
CA SER A 204 -19.51 -9.82 -15.86
C SER A 204 -18.05 -10.24 -15.77
N THR A 205 -17.58 -10.91 -16.81
CA THR A 205 -16.15 -11.16 -17.02
C THR A 205 -15.44 -9.86 -17.40
N ILE A 206 -14.34 -9.58 -16.72
CA ILE A 206 -13.40 -8.50 -17.08
C ILE A 206 -12.19 -9.08 -17.80
N THR A 207 -11.54 -8.26 -18.62
CA THR A 207 -10.24 -8.61 -19.23
C THR A 207 -9.15 -7.71 -18.65
N ALA A 208 -8.19 -8.30 -17.95
CA ALA A 208 -7.01 -7.62 -17.44
C ALA A 208 -5.83 -7.83 -18.37
N ARG A 209 -5.07 -6.75 -18.69
CA ARG A 209 -3.85 -6.82 -19.51
C ARG A 209 -2.70 -6.12 -18.82
N VAL A 210 -1.50 -6.65 -18.96
CA VAL A 210 -0.28 -6.09 -18.36
C VAL A 210 0.93 -6.49 -19.20
N GLN A 211 1.87 -5.58 -19.36
CA GLN A 211 3.19 -5.87 -19.91
C GLN A 211 4.16 -6.14 -18.76
N VAL A 212 4.74 -7.33 -18.73
CA VAL A 212 5.63 -7.78 -17.67
C VAL A 212 7.06 -7.87 -18.19
N ALA A 213 8.02 -7.39 -17.42
CA ALA A 213 9.43 -7.69 -17.62
C ALA A 213 10.04 -8.13 -16.29
N ALA A 214 10.91 -9.13 -16.31
CA ALA A 214 11.56 -9.63 -15.12
C ALA A 214 12.97 -10.11 -15.46
N ASN A 215 13.90 -10.06 -14.50
CA ASN A 215 15.28 -10.49 -14.73
C ASN A 215 15.82 -11.33 -13.57
N LEU A 216 16.03 -12.61 -13.83
CA LEU A 216 16.67 -13.56 -12.92
C LEU A 216 17.96 -14.12 -13.52
N ASP A 217 18.93 -14.34 -12.65
CA ASP A 217 20.14 -15.07 -12.99
C ASP A 217 19.80 -16.52 -13.35
N THR A 218 20.60 -17.14 -14.22
CA THR A 218 20.39 -18.53 -14.64
C THR A 218 20.64 -19.52 -13.51
N ILE A 219 21.55 -19.19 -12.60
CA ILE A 219 21.87 -19.98 -11.41
C ILE A 219 21.06 -19.41 -10.24
N PRO A 220 20.23 -20.22 -9.54
CA PRO A 220 19.51 -19.78 -8.37
C PRO A 220 20.44 -19.34 -7.23
N ASN A 221 20.04 -18.30 -6.50
CA ASN A 221 20.73 -17.89 -5.28
C ASN A 221 20.20 -18.69 -4.09
N GLU A 222 20.83 -19.84 -3.83
CA GLU A 222 20.46 -20.75 -2.75
C GLU A 222 20.53 -20.12 -1.34
N ALA A 223 21.41 -19.14 -1.14
CA ALA A 223 21.50 -18.43 0.15
C ALA A 223 20.24 -17.59 0.41
N LEU A 224 19.68 -16.97 -0.64
CA LEU A 224 18.45 -16.20 -0.53
C LEU A 224 17.21 -17.10 -0.48
N ARG A 225 17.18 -18.22 -1.22
CA ARG A 225 16.05 -19.17 -1.19
C ARG A 225 15.83 -19.82 0.17
N ARG A 226 16.90 -20.04 0.93
CA ARG A 226 16.84 -20.65 2.27
C ARG A 226 16.61 -19.64 3.39
N ARG A 227 16.73 -18.34 3.08
CA ARG A 227 16.56 -17.26 4.04
C ARG A 227 15.09 -17.08 4.36
N ASN A 228 14.76 -16.87 5.63
CA ASN A 228 13.37 -16.62 6.00
C ASN A 228 12.89 -15.34 5.30
N TYR A 229 11.58 -15.26 5.05
CA TYR A 229 10.99 -14.13 4.34
C TYR A 229 11.04 -12.83 5.17
N ASP A 230 11.10 -12.96 6.49
CA ASP A 230 11.23 -11.88 7.48
C ASP A 230 12.70 -11.49 7.75
N GLU A 231 13.61 -11.94 6.89
CA GLU A 231 15.01 -11.51 6.84
C GLU A 231 15.29 -10.79 5.52
N LYS A 232 16.13 -9.74 5.57
CA LYS A 232 16.47 -8.92 4.40
C LYS A 232 17.22 -9.73 3.33
N PRO A 233 17.05 -9.44 2.03
CA PRO A 233 16.04 -8.54 1.47
C PRO A 233 14.64 -9.15 1.60
N TYR A 234 13.66 -8.33 1.97
CA TYR A 234 12.28 -8.77 2.17
C TYR A 234 11.56 -8.94 0.83
N TRP A 235 11.65 -7.91 -0.01
CA TRP A 235 11.20 -7.92 -1.39
C TRP A 235 12.36 -8.26 -2.32
N ASP A 236 12.26 -9.38 -3.03
CA ASP A 236 13.26 -9.83 -4.00
C ASP A 236 12.66 -10.87 -4.96
N LEU A 237 12.83 -10.66 -6.27
CA LEU A 237 12.35 -11.52 -7.35
C LEU A 237 12.87 -12.96 -7.24
N GLU A 238 14.07 -13.16 -6.69
CA GLU A 238 14.61 -14.49 -6.50
C GLU A 238 13.73 -15.34 -5.58
N ARG A 239 13.04 -14.72 -4.61
CA ARG A 239 12.09 -15.40 -3.73
C ARG A 239 10.84 -15.88 -4.49
N ALA A 240 10.54 -15.29 -5.64
CA ALA A 240 9.45 -15.68 -6.52
C ALA A 240 9.84 -16.74 -7.56
N ARG A 241 11.11 -17.15 -7.64
CA ARG A 241 11.60 -18.13 -8.63
C ARG A 241 10.86 -19.47 -8.51
N VAL A 242 10.45 -20.01 -9.66
CA VAL A 242 9.86 -21.35 -9.75
C VAL A 242 10.95 -22.42 -9.92
N GLY A 243 11.16 -23.19 -8.85
CA GLY A 243 12.14 -24.28 -8.84
C GLY A 243 13.55 -23.78 -9.15
N ASN A 244 14.22 -24.43 -10.11
CA ASN A 244 15.55 -24.05 -10.58
C ASN A 244 15.50 -23.37 -11.97
N THR A 245 14.32 -22.93 -12.40
CA THR A 245 14.13 -22.22 -13.69
C THR A 245 14.29 -20.72 -13.50
N ARG A 246 14.16 -19.94 -14.58
CA ARG A 246 13.97 -18.48 -14.52
C ARG A 246 12.50 -18.06 -14.62
N GLN A 247 11.56 -18.99 -14.44
CA GLN A 247 10.13 -18.67 -14.45
C GLN A 247 9.76 -17.97 -13.14
N VAL A 248 8.93 -16.92 -13.24
CA VAL A 248 8.32 -16.23 -12.09
C VAL A 248 6.81 -16.15 -12.26
N PRO A 249 6.04 -16.31 -11.17
CA PRO A 249 4.58 -16.24 -11.24
C PRO A 249 4.09 -14.81 -11.27
N VAL A 250 3.27 -14.50 -12.27
CA VAL A 250 2.46 -13.28 -12.35
C VAL A 250 1.04 -13.65 -11.99
N GLU A 251 0.50 -13.01 -10.95
CA GLU A 251 -0.81 -13.29 -10.39
C GLU A 251 -1.77 -12.13 -10.68
N LEU A 252 -2.97 -12.48 -11.17
CA LEU A 252 -4.12 -11.60 -11.12
C LEU A 252 -4.77 -11.71 -9.74
N VAL A 253 -4.83 -10.59 -9.03
CA VAL A 253 -5.40 -10.49 -7.68
C VAL A 253 -6.77 -9.84 -7.75
N VAL A 254 -7.77 -10.47 -7.13
CA VAL A 254 -9.11 -9.89 -6.91
C VAL A 254 -9.42 -9.98 -5.42
N ASN A 255 -9.72 -8.84 -4.81
CA ASN A 255 -10.06 -8.74 -3.37
C ASN A 255 -9.06 -9.47 -2.45
N GLY A 256 -7.78 -9.37 -2.79
CA GLY A 256 -6.66 -9.92 -2.04
C GLY A 256 -6.28 -11.36 -2.40
N LYS A 257 -7.10 -12.06 -3.18
CA LYS A 257 -6.85 -13.46 -3.58
C LYS A 257 -6.26 -13.53 -4.98
N ALA A 258 -5.25 -14.37 -5.18
CA ALA A 258 -4.76 -14.71 -6.52
C ALA A 258 -5.79 -15.61 -7.21
N VAL A 259 -6.52 -15.08 -8.19
CA VAL A 259 -7.60 -15.80 -8.90
C VAL A 259 -7.14 -16.41 -10.23
N ALA A 260 -6.01 -15.93 -10.77
CA ALA A 260 -5.36 -16.51 -11.93
C ALA A 260 -3.85 -16.31 -11.83
N ARG A 261 -3.09 -17.20 -12.48
CA ARG A 261 -1.63 -17.20 -12.47
C ARG A 261 -1.11 -17.59 -13.85
N GLN A 262 -0.11 -16.86 -14.33
CA GLN A 262 0.69 -17.20 -15.50
C GLN A 262 2.16 -17.08 -15.13
N GLU A 263 3.01 -17.92 -15.70
CA GLU A 263 4.45 -17.86 -15.49
C GLU A 263 5.13 -17.16 -16.66
N VAL A 264 6.05 -16.24 -16.38
CA VAL A 264 6.86 -15.56 -17.39
C VAL A 264 8.33 -15.86 -17.18
N LEU A 265 9.05 -15.91 -18.30
CA LEU A 265 10.50 -16.07 -18.26
C LEU A 265 11.14 -14.74 -17.84
N ALA A 266 11.91 -14.75 -16.76
CA ALA A 266 12.65 -13.60 -16.29
C ALA A 266 13.97 -13.44 -17.06
N ASP A 267 13.85 -13.07 -18.34
CA ASP A 267 14.92 -12.95 -19.33
C ASP A 267 15.25 -11.52 -19.75
N ASP A 268 14.78 -10.52 -19.01
CA ASP A 268 14.91 -9.09 -19.32
C ASP A 268 14.13 -8.63 -20.56
N MET A 269 13.25 -9.49 -21.10
CA MET A 269 12.34 -9.15 -22.19
C MET A 269 10.96 -8.77 -21.67
N LYS A 270 10.20 -8.07 -22.53
CA LYS A 270 8.80 -7.71 -22.28
C LYS A 270 7.88 -8.83 -22.76
N HIS A 271 6.96 -9.23 -21.91
CA HIS A 271 5.95 -10.25 -22.17
C HIS A 271 4.56 -9.65 -21.92
N ASP A 272 3.70 -9.70 -22.93
CA ASP A 272 2.32 -9.22 -22.77
C ASP A 272 1.43 -10.35 -22.25
N LEU A 273 0.75 -10.11 -21.13
CA LEU A 273 -0.16 -11.06 -20.51
C LEU A 273 -1.60 -10.56 -20.58
N VAL A 274 -2.51 -11.52 -20.74
CA VAL A 274 -3.96 -11.30 -20.72
C VAL A 274 -4.60 -12.29 -19.76
N PHE A 275 -5.46 -11.79 -18.88
CA PHE A 275 -6.25 -12.59 -17.97
C PHE A 275 -7.73 -12.27 -18.17
N GLN A 276 -8.58 -13.27 -17.99
CA GLN A 276 -10.03 -13.11 -17.95
C GLN A 276 -10.55 -13.71 -16.66
N THR A 277 -11.39 -12.98 -15.94
CA THR A 277 -11.96 -13.46 -14.67
C THR A 277 -13.38 -12.90 -14.49
N PRO A 278 -14.33 -13.70 -13.97
CA PRO A 278 -15.65 -13.20 -13.59
C PRO A 278 -15.55 -12.25 -12.39
N ILE A 279 -16.37 -11.19 -12.39
CA ILE A 279 -16.56 -10.30 -11.24
C ILE A 279 -18.05 -10.29 -10.88
N ASP A 280 -18.36 -10.91 -9.74
CA ASP A 280 -19.74 -11.07 -9.27
C ASP A 280 -20.26 -9.86 -8.49
N LYS A 281 -19.36 -9.05 -7.94
CA LYS A 281 -19.67 -7.88 -7.12
C LYS A 281 -18.54 -6.87 -7.19
N SER A 282 -18.79 -5.65 -6.73
CA SER A 282 -17.77 -4.60 -6.69
C SER A 282 -16.51 -5.06 -5.99
N SER A 283 -15.38 -4.94 -6.69
CA SER A 283 -14.11 -5.54 -6.33
C SER A 283 -12.96 -4.61 -6.68
N TRP A 284 -11.79 -4.88 -6.13
CA TRP A 284 -10.54 -4.30 -6.63
C TRP A 284 -9.69 -5.38 -7.28
N VAL A 285 -8.96 -4.99 -8.32
CA VAL A 285 -8.16 -5.86 -9.19
C VAL A 285 -6.74 -5.32 -9.30
N ALA A 286 -5.74 -6.17 -9.12
CA ALA A 286 -4.32 -5.81 -9.24
C ALA A 286 -3.51 -6.94 -9.89
N ILE A 287 -2.28 -6.63 -10.30
CA ILE A 287 -1.28 -7.60 -10.72
C ILE A 287 -0.13 -7.60 -9.72
N ARG A 288 0.44 -8.78 -9.44
CA ARG A 288 1.66 -8.88 -8.65
C ARG A 288 2.58 -10.01 -9.11
N ILE A 289 3.86 -9.87 -8.75
CA ILE A 289 4.82 -10.96 -8.62
C ILE A 289 5.24 -10.93 -7.15
N LEU A 290 4.80 -11.88 -6.34
CA LEU A 290 5.04 -11.83 -4.90
C LEU A 290 6.34 -12.60 -4.53
N PRO A 291 7.28 -12.02 -3.76
CA PRO A 291 7.34 -10.66 -3.21
C PRO A 291 8.36 -9.78 -3.94
N SER A 292 8.07 -9.39 -5.18
CA SER A 292 8.95 -8.55 -6.00
C SER A 292 8.27 -7.28 -6.48
N SER A 293 7.02 -7.35 -6.94
CA SER A 293 6.29 -6.20 -7.45
C SER A 293 4.79 -6.32 -7.27
N HIS A 294 4.11 -5.16 -7.16
CA HIS A 294 2.67 -5.06 -6.98
C HIS A 294 2.12 -3.76 -7.60
N THR A 295 1.08 -3.84 -8.43
CA THR A 295 0.42 -2.64 -8.98
C THR A 295 -0.49 -1.97 -7.97
N ASN A 296 -0.74 -0.68 -8.09
CA ASN A 296 -1.95 -0.12 -7.48
C ASN A 296 -3.23 -0.77 -8.09
N PRO A 297 -4.38 -0.74 -7.40
CA PRO A 297 -5.59 -1.41 -7.86
C PRO A 297 -6.39 -0.59 -8.88
N ILE A 298 -7.06 -1.30 -9.79
CA ILE A 298 -8.24 -0.83 -10.52
C ILE A 298 -9.48 -1.36 -9.82
N PHE A 299 -10.44 -0.48 -9.55
CA PHE A 299 -11.71 -0.80 -8.90
C PHE A 299 -12.76 -1.12 -9.96
N VAL A 300 -13.38 -2.29 -9.88
CA VAL A 300 -14.49 -2.69 -10.72
C VAL A 300 -15.76 -2.51 -9.89
N LEU A 301 -16.63 -1.57 -10.28
CA LEU A 301 -17.90 -1.31 -9.60
C LEU A 301 -19.03 -1.99 -10.36
N VAL A 302 -19.79 -2.84 -9.65
CA VAL A 302 -20.94 -3.56 -10.20
C VAL A 302 -22.24 -2.92 -9.70
N GLY A 303 -23.08 -2.45 -10.61
CA GLY A 303 -24.35 -1.78 -10.29
C GLY A 303 -24.19 -0.55 -9.40
N ASP A 304 -23.11 0.22 -9.61
CA ASP A 304 -22.72 1.39 -8.80
C ASP A 304 -22.57 1.15 -7.29
N LYS A 305 -22.47 -0.11 -6.86
CA LYS A 305 -22.25 -0.45 -5.45
C LYS A 305 -20.78 -0.23 -5.06
N PRO A 306 -20.48 0.19 -3.82
CA PRO A 306 -19.11 0.28 -3.36
C PRO A 306 -18.51 -1.11 -3.13
N VAL A 307 -17.18 -1.19 -3.04
CA VAL A 307 -16.49 -2.44 -2.68
C VAL A 307 -16.79 -2.80 -1.22
N ARG A 308 -17.44 -3.95 -1.01
CA ARG A 308 -17.69 -4.61 0.28
C ARG A 308 -17.32 -6.07 0.13
N ALA A 309 -16.04 -6.31 -0.13
CA ALA A 309 -15.56 -7.60 -0.59
C ALA A 309 -15.50 -8.67 0.51
N SER A 310 -15.43 -8.27 1.78
CA SER A 310 -15.37 -9.20 2.91
C SER A 310 -15.83 -8.51 4.20
N ARG A 311 -16.91 -9.03 4.80
CA ARG A 311 -17.34 -8.60 6.14
C ARG A 311 -16.30 -8.97 7.18
N ARG A 312 -15.67 -10.14 7.05
CA ARG A 312 -14.58 -10.57 7.93
C ARG A 312 -13.41 -9.57 7.92
N SER A 313 -13.10 -8.93 6.78
CA SER A 313 -12.12 -7.84 6.73
C SER A 313 -12.59 -6.60 7.49
N ALA A 314 -13.88 -6.25 7.42
CA ALA A 314 -14.43 -5.13 8.19
C ALA A 314 -14.42 -5.39 9.71
N GLU A 315 -14.70 -6.62 10.13
CA GLU A 315 -14.58 -7.07 11.52
C GLU A 315 -13.12 -7.03 12.00
N TRP A 316 -12.19 -7.49 11.16
CA TRP A 316 -10.75 -7.37 11.42
C TRP A 316 -10.35 -5.90 11.56
N CYS A 317 -10.79 -5.01 10.67
CA CYS A 317 -10.46 -3.59 10.75
C CYS A 317 -11.00 -2.94 12.03
N LEU A 318 -12.22 -3.29 12.47
CA LEU A 318 -12.76 -2.80 13.73
C LEU A 318 -11.92 -3.26 14.93
N ALA A 319 -11.54 -4.54 14.95
CA ALA A 319 -10.66 -5.09 15.97
C ALA A 319 -9.26 -4.42 15.94
N ALA A 320 -8.74 -4.13 14.76
CA ALA A 320 -7.47 -3.44 14.56
C ALA A 320 -7.48 -1.99 15.10
N VAL A 321 -8.57 -1.24 14.90
CA VAL A 321 -8.74 0.08 15.54
C VAL A 321 -8.64 -0.03 17.06
N HIS A 322 -9.30 -1.03 17.65
CA HIS A 322 -9.25 -1.25 19.09
C HIS A 322 -7.86 -1.68 19.56
N GLN A 323 -7.21 -2.61 18.86
CA GLN A 323 -5.85 -3.04 19.18
C GLN A 323 -4.86 -1.87 19.09
N CYS A 324 -4.90 -1.10 18.01
CA CYS A 324 -4.06 0.08 17.83
C CYS A 324 -4.22 1.07 19.00
N TRP A 325 -5.47 1.36 19.39
CA TRP A 325 -5.73 2.23 20.56
C TRP A 325 -5.05 1.72 21.84
N THR A 326 -5.11 0.40 22.12
CA THR A 326 -4.48 -0.18 23.33
C THR A 326 -2.97 0.02 23.38
N GLN A 327 -2.32 0.12 22.22
CA GLN A 327 -0.87 0.33 22.14
C GLN A 327 -0.47 1.81 22.13
N LYS A 328 -1.24 2.65 21.43
CA LYS A 328 -0.85 4.04 21.14
C LYS A 328 -1.30 5.04 22.19
N ALA A 329 -2.50 4.86 22.76
CA ALA A 329 -3.13 5.86 23.62
C ALA A 329 -2.29 6.31 24.82
N ARG A 330 -1.47 5.42 25.39
CA ARG A 330 -0.63 5.73 26.57
C ARG A 330 0.45 6.79 26.31
N ASN A 331 0.82 7.00 25.04
CA ASN A 331 1.87 7.94 24.65
C ASN A 331 1.30 9.25 24.09
N ILE A 332 -0.02 9.31 23.85
CA ILE A 332 -0.69 10.54 23.42
C ILE A 332 -0.79 11.49 24.62
N SER A 333 -0.46 12.75 24.41
CA SER A 333 -0.47 13.76 25.49
C SER A 333 -1.85 13.93 26.12
N ALA A 334 -1.87 14.28 27.41
CA ALA A 334 -3.11 14.55 28.14
C ALA A 334 -3.96 15.66 27.49
N ALA A 335 -3.33 16.62 26.80
CA ALA A 335 -4.02 17.69 26.09
C ALA A 335 -4.73 17.19 24.81
N GLN A 336 -4.19 16.16 24.16
CA GLN A 336 -4.67 15.68 22.84
C GLN A 336 -5.47 14.38 22.94
N ILE A 337 -5.39 13.64 24.05
CA ILE A 337 -6.05 12.33 24.21
C ILE A 337 -7.56 12.38 23.96
N GLY A 338 -8.22 13.50 24.28
CA GLY A 338 -9.65 13.69 24.04
C GLY A 338 -10.00 13.74 22.56
N ASP A 339 -9.17 14.39 21.75
CA ASP A 339 -9.40 14.51 20.30
C ASP A 339 -8.96 13.24 19.56
N ALA A 340 -7.85 12.62 19.98
CA ALA A 340 -7.45 11.30 19.52
C ALA A 340 -8.56 10.27 19.78
N ARG A 341 -9.13 10.26 20.99
CA ARG A 341 -10.22 9.34 21.34
C ARG A 341 -11.43 9.51 20.41
N LYS A 342 -11.83 10.75 20.12
CA LYS A 342 -12.94 11.02 19.18
C LYS A 342 -12.65 10.47 17.79
N ALA A 343 -11.44 10.62 17.28
CA ALA A 343 -11.05 10.10 15.97
C ALA A 343 -11.10 8.57 15.93
N TYR A 344 -10.57 7.88 16.95
CA TYR A 344 -10.66 6.42 17.07
C TYR A 344 -12.10 5.92 17.22
N ASP A 345 -12.92 6.60 18.04
CA ASP A 345 -14.34 6.25 18.18
C ASP A 345 -15.10 6.45 16.86
N GLN A 346 -14.75 7.48 16.08
CA GLN A 346 -15.29 7.71 14.74
C GLN A 346 -14.85 6.61 13.76
N ALA A 347 -13.58 6.20 13.77
CA ALA A 347 -13.09 5.09 12.97
C ALA A 347 -13.86 3.79 13.29
N ALA A 348 -14.05 3.49 14.58
CA ALA A 348 -14.84 2.34 15.01
C ALA A 348 -16.30 2.41 14.53
N LYS A 349 -16.93 3.59 14.52
CA LYS A 349 -18.28 3.78 13.95
C LYS A 349 -18.30 3.50 12.44
N VAL A 350 -17.29 3.98 11.70
CA VAL A 350 -17.17 3.70 10.27
C VAL A 350 -17.08 2.20 10.02
N TYR A 351 -16.20 1.48 10.72
CA TYR A 351 -16.09 0.03 10.53
C TYR A 351 -17.35 -0.73 10.93
N ARG A 352 -18.05 -0.36 12.01
CA ARG A 352 -19.36 -0.95 12.35
C ARG A 352 -20.39 -0.77 11.24
N ARG A 353 -20.42 0.40 10.60
CA ARG A 353 -21.27 0.64 9.42
C ARG A 353 -20.86 -0.27 8.26
N LEU A 354 -19.56 -0.35 7.96
CA LEU A 354 -19.05 -1.21 6.86
C LEU A 354 -19.33 -2.70 7.08
N ILE A 355 -19.29 -3.18 8.33
CA ILE A 355 -19.72 -4.52 8.71
C ILE A 355 -21.20 -4.72 8.36
N ALA A 356 -22.08 -3.78 8.74
CA ALA A 356 -23.51 -3.86 8.47
C ALA A 356 -23.86 -3.78 6.96
N GLU A 357 -23.03 -3.11 6.16
CA GLU A 357 -23.17 -3.01 4.71
C GLU A 357 -22.61 -4.24 3.95
N SER A 358 -21.85 -5.12 4.62
CA SER A 358 -21.21 -6.29 4.01
C SER A 358 -22.06 -7.54 4.20
N ASP A 359 -22.03 -8.44 3.22
CA ASP A 359 -22.77 -9.70 3.23
C ASP A 359 -22.37 -10.57 4.45
N PRO A 360 -23.32 -11.10 5.24
CA PRO A 360 -23.03 -12.02 6.35
C PRO A 360 -22.29 -13.30 5.96
N GLU A 361 -22.35 -13.74 4.70
CA GLU A 361 -21.76 -14.99 4.23
C GLU A 361 -20.27 -14.87 3.79
N GLU A 362 -19.66 -13.68 3.88
CA GLU A 362 -18.33 -13.35 3.31
C GLU A 362 -17.32 -12.72 4.28
#